data_AF-A0ABD6DFV9-F1
#
_entry.id   AF-A0ABD6DFV9-F1
#
_cell.length_a   1.000
_cell.length_b   1.000
_cell.length_c   1.000
_cell.angle_alpha   90.00
_cell.angle_beta   90.00
_cell.angle_gamma   90.00
#
_symmetry.space_group_name_H-M   'P 1'
#
loop_
_entity.id
_entity.type
_entity.pdbx_description
1 polymer ?
#
loop_
_entity_poly.entity_id
_entity_poly.type
_entity_poly.pdbx_seq_one_letter_code
_entity_poly.pdbx_strand_id
1 'polypeptide(L)'
;MFDGQTTFRYGGRPIADILAEQAPEPPRFSRQNDFTVYVMGPYTAFSAAYAYDDGDRLSTPFQADPLFEPAHHVTDSGRGDMEQALRDFCAELRDRHSCRAFIASDIGIPTYRQARELNERRDDDEPEVQGMAPLDQSIAFAAHSDAVLFLFTQGGLTTGVGTETGGILGEFHLRRGNPATTHKPGQRVAIYQDAEFGSATVDELPYGFDVRYDEFRRRDDLHDKVRNWFDALTREARDTDLPVFVPGETYAPEE
;
A
#
# COMPACT_ATOMS: atom_id res chain seq x y z
N MET A 1 20.19 -1.39 4.01
CA MET A 1 20.35 -2.75 4.56
C MET A 1 19.93 -2.64 6.00
N PHE A 2 18.73 -3.13 6.33
CA PHE A 2 18.18 -3.09 7.67
C PHE A 2 18.94 -4.08 8.55
N ASP A 3 19.33 -3.66 9.75
CA ASP A 3 20.28 -4.35 10.63
C ASP A 3 19.63 -5.41 11.54
N GLY A 4 18.37 -5.77 11.27
CA GLY A 4 17.68 -6.80 12.03
C GLY A 4 17.31 -6.46 13.46
N GLN A 5 17.63 -5.25 13.92
CA GLN A 5 17.17 -4.70 15.18
C GLN A 5 16.01 -3.73 15.01
N THR A 6 15.39 -3.68 13.81
CA THR A 6 14.20 -2.89 13.52
C THR A 6 13.02 -3.36 14.34
N THR A 7 12.99 -2.86 15.56
CA THR A 7 11.76 -2.69 16.30
C THR A 7 10.96 -1.70 15.45
N PHE A 8 10.05 -2.18 14.60
CA PHE A 8 9.12 -1.36 13.81
C PHE A 8 8.37 -0.42 14.75
N ARG A 9 8.94 0.77 14.95
CA ARG A 9 8.54 1.74 15.95
C ARG A 9 8.64 3.14 15.40
N TYR A 10 7.73 4.00 15.86
CA TYR A 10 7.77 5.44 15.62
C TYR A 10 7.58 6.18 16.94
N GLY A 11 8.46 7.12 17.25
CA GLY A 11 8.44 7.83 18.53
C GLY A 11 8.50 6.90 19.76
N GLY A 12 9.20 5.76 19.64
CA GLY A 12 9.26 4.74 20.68
C GLY A 12 8.02 3.86 20.81
N ARG A 13 6.98 4.05 19.99
CA ARG A 13 5.76 3.23 19.98
C ARG A 13 5.81 2.16 18.90
N PRO A 14 5.38 0.91 19.14
CA PRO A 14 5.22 -0.10 18.09
C PRO A 14 4.31 0.39 16.95
N ILE A 15 4.70 0.12 15.70
CA ILE A 15 3.88 0.45 14.53
C ILE A 15 2.56 -0.32 14.55
N ALA A 16 2.56 -1.57 15.05
CA ALA A 16 1.33 -2.34 15.23
C ALA A 16 0.29 -1.59 16.09
N ASP A 17 0.71 -0.95 17.19
CA ASP A 17 -0.18 -0.17 18.06
C ASP A 17 -0.71 1.08 17.35
N ILE A 18 0.16 1.75 16.58
CA ILE A 18 -0.23 2.92 15.78
C ILE A 18 -1.27 2.53 14.72
N LEU A 19 -1.09 1.40 14.03
CA LEU A 19 -2.05 0.91 13.05
C LEU A 19 -3.39 0.53 13.69
N ALA A 20 -3.36 -0.15 14.84
CA ALA A 20 -4.57 -0.52 15.56
C ALA A 20 -5.40 0.72 15.98
N GLU A 21 -4.75 1.83 16.29
CA GLU A 21 -5.41 3.09 16.64
C GLU A 21 -5.86 3.90 15.43
N GLN A 22 -5.04 3.98 14.38
CA GLN A 22 -5.21 4.97 13.31
C GLN A 22 -5.77 4.41 12.01
N ALA A 23 -5.58 3.12 11.72
CA ALA A 23 -6.13 2.54 10.49
C ALA A 23 -7.66 2.64 10.53
N PRO A 24 -8.34 3.17 9.49
CA PRO A 24 -9.78 3.39 9.53
C PRO A 24 -10.58 2.12 9.79
N GLU A 25 -11.58 2.21 10.66
CA GLU A 25 -12.43 1.07 11.03
C GLU A 25 -13.52 0.80 9.96
N PRO A 26 -13.93 -0.47 9.78
CA PRO A 26 -15.09 -0.77 8.96
C PRO A 26 -16.39 -0.21 9.58
N PRO A 27 -17.35 0.24 8.75
CA PRO A 27 -18.58 0.87 9.25
C PRO A 27 -19.52 -0.11 9.98
N ARG A 28 -19.30 -1.42 9.83
CA ARG A 28 -20.10 -2.48 10.44
C ARG A 28 -19.21 -3.44 11.19
N PHE A 29 -19.62 -3.80 12.40
CA PHE A 29 -18.88 -4.73 13.22
C PHE A 29 -18.98 -6.16 12.66
N SER A 30 -17.84 -6.81 12.45
CA SER A 30 -17.69 -8.18 11.96
C SER A 30 -16.58 -8.93 12.73
N ARG A 31 -16.46 -10.24 12.51
CA ARG A 31 -15.34 -11.05 13.06
C ARG A 31 -13.98 -10.73 12.40
N GLN A 32 -13.97 -9.95 11.31
CA GLN A 32 -12.77 -9.56 10.56
C GLN A 32 -12.36 -8.11 10.84
N ASN A 33 -12.95 -7.43 11.84
CA ASN A 33 -12.69 -6.02 12.13
C ASN A 33 -11.24 -5.66 12.41
N ASP A 34 -10.41 -6.63 12.79
CA ASP A 34 -9.00 -6.41 13.09
C ASP A 34 -8.11 -6.77 11.88
N PHE A 35 -8.67 -7.34 10.82
CA PHE A 35 -7.94 -7.74 9.61
C PHE A 35 -7.46 -6.50 8.87
N THR A 36 -6.16 -6.24 8.95
CA THR A 36 -5.57 -4.98 8.51
C THR A 36 -5.01 -5.12 7.09
N VAL A 37 -5.41 -4.23 6.18
CA VAL A 37 -5.03 -4.30 4.76
C VAL A 37 -4.31 -3.02 4.36
N TYR A 38 -3.01 -3.13 4.11
CA TYR A 38 -2.24 -2.02 3.56
C TYR A 38 -2.40 -1.99 2.04
N VAL A 39 -2.98 -0.91 1.53
CA VAL A 39 -3.19 -0.69 0.10
C VAL A 39 -2.18 0.33 -0.41
N MET A 40 -1.47 -0.04 -1.45
CA MET A 40 -0.50 0.82 -2.12
C MET A 40 -0.87 0.97 -3.59
N GLY A 41 -0.96 2.20 -4.05
CA GLY A 41 -1.23 2.54 -5.43
C GLY A 41 -0.70 3.94 -5.75
N PRO A 42 -0.94 4.46 -6.96
CA PRO A 42 -0.47 5.79 -7.35
C PRO A 42 -1.20 6.89 -6.57
N TYR A 43 -0.50 7.94 -6.14
CA TYR A 43 -1.12 9.06 -5.39
C TYR A 43 -1.37 10.29 -6.29
N THR A 44 -0.93 10.26 -7.54
CA THR A 44 -1.14 11.34 -8.50
C THR A 44 -1.57 10.76 -9.84
N ALA A 45 -2.59 11.35 -10.44
CA ALA A 45 -3.04 10.96 -11.77
C ALA A 45 -2.08 11.49 -12.84
N PHE A 46 -1.86 10.72 -13.90
CA PHE A 46 -1.24 11.21 -15.11
C PHE A 46 -2.19 12.19 -15.81
N SER A 47 -1.67 13.32 -16.27
CA SER A 47 -2.42 14.31 -17.05
C SER A 47 -1.64 14.70 -18.29
N ALA A 48 -2.29 14.60 -19.45
CA ALA A 48 -1.76 15.01 -20.73
C ALA A 48 -1.41 16.50 -20.77
N ALA A 49 -2.10 17.34 -19.99
CA ALA A 49 -1.83 18.77 -19.91
C ALA A 49 -0.45 19.11 -19.29
N TYR A 50 0.17 18.17 -18.55
CA TYR A 50 1.55 18.34 -18.10
C TYR A 50 2.59 17.96 -19.17
N ALA A 51 2.20 17.12 -20.12
CA ALA A 51 3.10 16.56 -21.12
C ALA A 51 3.01 17.28 -22.48
N TYR A 52 1.87 17.93 -22.76
CA TYR A 52 1.56 18.51 -24.07
C TYR A 52 0.95 19.91 -23.92
N ASP A 53 1.43 20.86 -24.72
CA ASP A 53 0.98 22.26 -24.73
C ASP A 53 -0.50 22.42 -25.12
N ASP A 54 -1.08 21.43 -25.81
CA ASP A 54 -2.47 21.40 -26.24
C ASP A 54 -3.32 20.36 -25.50
N GLY A 55 -2.79 19.78 -24.41
CA GLY A 55 -3.49 18.79 -23.60
C GLY A 55 -4.75 19.33 -22.91
N ASP A 56 -4.86 20.65 -22.76
CA ASP A 56 -6.04 21.37 -22.26
C ASP A 56 -7.21 21.39 -23.26
N ARG A 57 -6.97 21.06 -24.53
CA ARG A 57 -8.00 20.98 -25.59
C ARG A 57 -8.73 19.62 -25.62
N LEU A 58 -8.29 18.66 -24.81
CA LEU A 58 -8.94 17.36 -24.67
C LEU A 58 -10.25 17.49 -23.87
N SER A 59 -11.21 16.61 -24.12
CA SER A 59 -12.45 16.53 -23.33
C SER A 59 -12.19 16.20 -21.86
N THR A 60 -11.11 15.46 -21.60
CA THR A 60 -10.46 15.31 -20.30
C THR A 60 -8.96 15.12 -20.54
N PRO A 61 -8.08 15.77 -19.76
CA PRO A 61 -6.64 15.56 -19.87
C PRO A 61 -6.19 14.26 -19.17
N PHE A 62 -7.09 13.59 -18.45
CA PHE A 62 -6.80 12.37 -17.69
C PHE A 62 -7.12 11.13 -18.52
N GLN A 63 -6.28 10.12 -18.37
CA GLN A 63 -6.53 8.81 -18.95
C GLN A 63 -7.72 8.12 -18.25
N ALA A 64 -8.48 7.31 -18.98
CA ALA A 64 -9.51 6.47 -18.40
C ALA A 64 -8.86 5.43 -17.47
N ASP A 65 -9.43 5.26 -16.28
CA ASP A 65 -8.87 4.37 -15.26
C ASP A 65 -10.02 3.83 -14.39
N PRO A 66 -10.03 2.53 -14.05
CA PRO A 66 -11.15 1.91 -13.32
C PRO A 66 -11.36 2.46 -11.90
N LEU A 67 -10.33 3.08 -11.31
CA LEU A 67 -10.38 3.66 -9.97
C LEU A 67 -10.52 5.18 -10.02
N PHE A 68 -10.22 5.83 -11.15
CA PHE A 68 -10.24 7.29 -11.27
C PHE A 68 -11.47 7.83 -12.02
N GLU A 69 -12.30 8.59 -11.33
CA GLU A 69 -13.43 9.30 -11.91
C GLU A 69 -13.14 10.82 -11.91
N PRO A 70 -12.85 11.46 -13.06
CA PRO A 70 -12.44 12.88 -13.09
C PRO A 70 -13.43 13.85 -12.44
N ALA A 71 -14.73 13.53 -12.47
CA ALA A 71 -15.76 14.35 -11.84
C ALA A 71 -15.67 14.36 -10.30
N HIS A 72 -15.02 13.36 -9.70
CA HIS A 72 -14.88 13.21 -8.26
C HIS A 72 -13.43 13.39 -7.77
N HIS A 73 -12.46 12.99 -8.58
CA HIS A 73 -11.05 12.90 -8.19
C HIS A 73 -10.19 14.00 -8.81
N VAL A 74 -10.79 15.11 -9.25
CA VAL A 74 -10.05 16.30 -9.69
C VAL A 74 -10.29 17.41 -8.68
N THR A 75 -9.20 17.92 -8.11
CA THR A 75 -9.23 19.04 -7.17
C THR A 75 -9.72 20.33 -7.83
N ASP A 76 -10.11 21.32 -7.03
CA ASP A 76 -10.48 22.66 -7.53
C ASP A 76 -9.38 23.33 -8.38
N SER A 77 -8.11 22.95 -8.15
CA SER A 77 -6.95 23.40 -8.93
C SER A 77 -6.78 22.67 -10.27
N GLY A 78 -7.65 21.74 -10.63
CA GLY A 78 -7.58 20.94 -11.85
C GLY A 78 -6.56 19.79 -11.80
N ARG A 79 -5.95 19.52 -10.64
CA ARG A 79 -5.02 18.40 -10.46
C ARG A 79 -5.78 17.12 -10.14
N GLY A 80 -5.44 16.02 -10.83
CA GLY A 80 -5.98 14.70 -10.57
C GLY A 80 -5.36 14.05 -9.31
N ASP A 81 -6.24 13.64 -8.41
CA ASP A 81 -5.98 13.14 -7.08
C ASP A 81 -6.27 11.63 -7.01
N MET A 82 -5.25 10.83 -7.30
CA MET A 82 -5.36 9.38 -7.14
C MET A 82 -5.32 8.95 -5.67
N GLU A 83 -4.83 9.81 -4.77
CA GLU A 83 -4.89 9.51 -3.34
C GLU A 83 -6.36 9.43 -2.89
N GLN A 84 -7.20 10.37 -3.32
CA GLN A 84 -8.65 10.30 -3.06
C GLN A 84 -9.28 9.05 -3.67
N ALA A 85 -8.95 8.69 -4.92
CA ALA A 85 -9.42 7.47 -5.57
C ALA A 85 -9.06 6.20 -4.76
N LEU A 86 -7.85 6.13 -4.19
CA LEU A 86 -7.42 5.03 -3.33
C LEU A 86 -8.15 5.04 -1.98
N ARG A 87 -8.40 6.22 -1.40
CA ARG A 87 -9.19 6.36 -0.17
C ARG A 87 -10.61 5.84 -0.37
N ASP A 88 -11.23 6.13 -1.51
CA ASP A 88 -12.56 5.65 -1.87
C ASP A 88 -12.56 4.14 -2.09
N PHE A 89 -11.58 3.59 -2.80
CA PHE A 89 -11.41 2.15 -2.93
C PHE A 89 -11.23 1.46 -1.56
N CYS A 90 -10.41 2.02 -0.66
CA CYS A 90 -10.26 1.51 0.70
C CYS A 90 -11.58 1.61 1.48
N ALA A 91 -12.35 2.68 1.33
CA ALA A 91 -13.67 2.81 1.95
C ALA A 91 -14.63 1.71 1.48
N GLU A 92 -14.61 1.40 0.18
CA GLU A 92 -15.39 0.29 -0.37
C GLU A 92 -14.90 -1.07 0.16
N LEU A 93 -13.59 -1.30 0.30
CA LEU A 93 -13.06 -2.52 0.92
C LEU A 93 -13.56 -2.67 2.36
N ARG A 94 -13.53 -1.58 3.14
CA ARG A 94 -14.01 -1.54 4.53
C ARG A 94 -15.50 -1.89 4.61
N ASP A 95 -16.33 -1.33 3.73
CA ASP A 95 -17.78 -1.59 3.71
C ASP A 95 -18.10 -3.02 3.23
N ARG A 96 -17.50 -3.46 2.12
CA ARG A 96 -17.83 -4.74 1.46
C ARG A 96 -17.19 -5.95 2.12
N HIS A 97 -16.01 -5.79 2.72
CA HIS A 97 -15.20 -6.91 3.23
C HIS A 97 -14.88 -6.80 4.73
N SER A 98 -15.37 -5.76 5.40
CA SER A 98 -15.27 -5.60 6.86
C SER A 98 -13.84 -5.74 7.41
N CYS A 99 -12.86 -5.20 6.67
CA CYS A 99 -11.46 -5.12 7.05
C CYS A 99 -11.07 -3.68 7.42
N ARG A 100 -9.85 -3.46 7.93
CA ARG A 100 -9.24 -2.13 8.13
C ARG A 100 -8.31 -1.82 6.96
N ALA A 101 -8.88 -1.51 5.80
CA ALA A 101 -8.10 -1.10 4.64
C ALA A 101 -7.64 0.36 4.79
N PHE A 102 -6.38 0.63 4.48
CA PHE A 102 -5.77 1.95 4.63
C PHE A 102 -4.64 2.18 3.62
N ILE A 103 -4.34 3.45 3.35
CA ILE A 103 -3.16 3.91 2.62
C ILE A 103 -2.17 4.58 3.57
N ALA A 104 -0.92 4.79 3.13
CA ALA A 104 0.14 5.33 4.01
C ALA A 104 -0.25 6.68 4.64
N SER A 105 -0.91 7.56 3.88
CA SER A 105 -1.36 8.88 4.35
C SER A 105 -2.60 8.85 5.26
N ASP A 106 -3.18 7.67 5.53
CA ASP A 106 -4.14 7.52 6.64
C ASP A 106 -3.44 7.48 8.00
N ILE A 107 -2.16 7.11 8.02
CA ILE A 107 -1.39 6.94 9.25
C ILE A 107 -0.57 8.21 9.50
N GLY A 108 -0.72 8.77 10.69
CA GLY A 108 -0.12 10.02 11.14
C GLY A 108 1.39 9.97 11.39
N ILE A 109 2.14 9.23 10.57
CA ILE A 109 3.60 9.22 10.57
C ILE A 109 4.08 10.12 9.42
N PRO A 110 4.59 11.32 9.70
CA PRO A 110 5.01 12.24 8.66
C PRO A 110 6.29 11.74 7.97
N THR A 111 6.42 12.08 6.69
CA THR A 111 7.70 12.01 5.98
C THR A 111 8.69 13.03 6.53
N TYR A 112 9.99 12.89 6.25
CA TYR A 112 10.99 13.91 6.62
C TYR A 112 10.65 15.33 6.15
N ARG A 113 10.05 15.46 4.95
CA ARG A 113 9.61 16.76 4.43
C ARG A 113 8.47 17.33 5.26
N GLN A 114 7.43 16.54 5.51
CA GLN A 114 6.27 16.95 6.31
C GLN A 114 6.68 17.27 7.75
N ALA A 115 7.55 16.46 8.36
CA ALA A 115 8.06 16.68 9.70
C ALA A 115 8.79 18.04 9.80
N ARG A 116 9.62 18.38 8.80
CA ARG A 116 10.27 19.70 8.74
C ARG A 116 9.25 20.84 8.68
N GLU A 117 8.26 20.75 7.81
CA GLU A 117 7.19 21.76 7.68
C GLU A 117 6.33 21.88 8.95
N LEU A 118 6.13 20.79 9.69
CA LEU A 118 5.47 20.80 10.99
C LEU A 118 6.34 21.48 12.04
N ASN A 119 7.63 21.13 12.12
CA ASN A 119 8.58 21.72 13.06
C ASN A 119 8.83 23.22 12.82
N GLU A 120 8.75 23.70 11.58
CA GLU A 120 8.85 25.14 11.26
C GLU A 120 7.67 25.97 11.79
N ARG A 121 6.52 25.32 12.04
CA ARG A 121 5.29 25.96 12.53
C ARG A 121 4.99 25.62 13.99
N ARG A 122 5.89 24.89 14.63
CA ARG A 122 5.74 24.37 15.97
C ARG A 122 6.09 25.44 17.01
N ASP A 123 5.39 25.44 18.13
CA ASP A 123 5.81 26.23 19.30
C ASP A 123 7.08 25.64 19.94
N ASP A 124 7.89 26.49 20.57
CA ASP A 124 9.18 26.09 21.18
C ASP A 124 9.01 25.03 22.29
N ASP A 125 7.85 25.00 22.94
CA ASP A 125 7.53 24.09 24.05
C ASP A 125 7.03 22.70 23.60
N GLU A 126 6.68 22.55 22.33
CA GLU A 126 6.22 21.26 21.79
C GLU A 126 7.41 20.37 21.38
N PRO A 127 7.29 19.04 21.53
CA PRO A 127 8.35 18.12 21.16
C PRO A 127 8.58 18.09 19.64
N GLU A 128 9.82 17.84 19.24
CA GLU A 128 10.16 17.73 17.82
C GLU A 128 9.50 16.53 17.15
N VAL A 129 8.84 16.80 16.02
CA VAL A 129 8.24 15.78 15.17
C VAL A 129 9.34 15.15 14.33
N GLN A 130 9.53 13.83 14.48
CA GLN A 130 10.48 13.08 13.66
C GLN A 130 9.80 12.60 12.38
N GLY A 131 10.51 12.66 11.25
CA GLY A 131 10.04 12.08 10.00
C GLY A 131 10.48 10.63 9.83
N MET A 132 9.83 9.92 8.91
CA MET A 132 10.24 8.59 8.45
C MET A 132 10.33 8.59 6.91
N ALA A 133 11.24 7.81 6.31
CA ALA A 133 11.26 7.70 4.86
C ALA A 133 9.99 6.98 4.37
N PRO A 134 9.40 7.36 3.22
CA PRO A 134 8.21 6.67 2.69
C PRO A 134 8.40 5.16 2.56
N LEU A 135 9.55 4.71 2.04
CA LEU A 135 9.83 3.29 1.93
C LEU A 135 9.88 2.57 3.30
N ASP A 136 10.47 3.21 4.32
CA ASP A 136 10.54 2.65 5.67
C ASP A 136 9.13 2.54 6.29
N GLN A 137 8.28 3.55 6.07
CA GLN A 137 6.87 3.51 6.46
C GLN A 137 6.16 2.35 5.77
N SER A 138 6.30 2.25 4.45
CA SER A 138 5.68 1.22 3.61
C SER A 138 6.11 -0.20 4.03
N ILE A 139 7.39 -0.41 4.34
CA ILE A 139 7.90 -1.68 4.88
C ILE A 139 7.28 -1.96 6.26
N ALA A 140 7.25 -0.98 7.17
CA ALA A 140 6.69 -1.16 8.50
C ALA A 140 5.19 -1.46 8.48
N PHE A 141 4.43 -0.78 7.62
CA PHE A 141 3.01 -1.02 7.42
C PHE A 141 2.76 -2.40 6.81
N ALA A 142 3.55 -2.78 5.80
CA ALA A 142 3.45 -4.09 5.18
C ALA A 142 3.82 -5.23 6.16
N ALA A 143 4.80 -5.00 7.04
CA ALA A 143 5.20 -5.96 8.06
C ALA A 143 4.08 -6.23 9.06
N HIS A 144 3.30 -5.20 9.42
CA HIS A 144 2.24 -5.31 10.44
C HIS A 144 0.82 -5.45 9.91
N SER A 145 0.62 -5.47 8.59
CA SER A 145 -0.70 -5.69 7.99
C SER A 145 -0.94 -7.16 7.67
N ASP A 146 -2.17 -7.64 7.85
CA ASP A 146 -2.55 -9.00 7.45
C ASP A 146 -2.41 -9.25 5.96
N ALA A 147 -2.71 -8.24 5.16
CA ALA A 147 -2.60 -8.29 3.72
C ALA A 147 -1.97 -7.01 3.17
N VAL A 148 -1.21 -7.16 2.08
CA VAL A 148 -0.57 -6.05 1.35
C VAL A 148 -1.03 -6.11 -0.08
N LEU A 149 -1.69 -5.05 -0.54
CA LEU A 149 -2.30 -4.95 -1.86
C LEU A 149 -1.59 -3.87 -2.66
N PHE A 150 -0.89 -4.26 -3.72
CA PHE A 150 -0.34 -3.33 -4.71
C PHE A 150 -1.30 -3.17 -5.88
N LEU A 151 -1.59 -1.93 -6.23
CA LEU A 151 -2.45 -1.53 -7.34
C LEU A 151 -1.63 -0.78 -8.38
N PHE A 152 -1.53 -1.37 -9.57
CA PHE A 152 -0.98 -0.73 -10.75
C PHE A 152 -2.11 -0.36 -11.69
N THR A 153 -2.31 0.94 -11.91
CA THR A 153 -3.38 1.44 -12.76
C THR A 153 -2.80 2.33 -13.84
N GLN A 154 -3.45 2.37 -15.00
CA GLN A 154 -2.91 3.06 -16.17
C GLN A 154 -2.98 4.59 -16.02
N GLY A 155 -4.00 5.10 -15.32
CA GLY A 155 -4.22 6.54 -15.12
C GLY A 155 -3.36 7.17 -14.02
N GLY A 156 -2.57 6.39 -13.29
CA GLY A 156 -1.73 6.88 -12.20
C GLY A 156 -0.24 6.97 -12.51
N LEU A 157 0.47 7.88 -11.84
CA LEU A 157 1.94 7.90 -11.85
C LEU A 157 2.48 6.81 -10.91
N THR A 158 3.02 5.73 -11.49
CA THR A 158 3.34 4.49 -10.75
C THR A 158 4.80 4.36 -10.31
N THR A 159 5.68 5.33 -10.56
CA THR A 159 7.12 5.24 -10.19
C THR A 159 7.33 5.00 -8.70
N GLY A 160 6.55 5.66 -7.85
CA GLY A 160 6.57 5.45 -6.40
C GLY A 160 6.16 4.02 -6.04
N VAL A 161 4.99 3.59 -6.52
CA VAL A 161 4.45 2.24 -6.32
C VAL A 161 5.43 1.16 -6.75
N GLY A 162 6.06 1.30 -7.94
CA GLY A 162 7.03 0.35 -8.45
C GLY A 162 8.29 0.26 -7.56
N THR A 163 8.76 1.39 -7.06
CA THR A 163 9.92 1.46 -6.15
C THR A 163 9.61 0.76 -4.82
N GLU A 164 8.45 1.04 -4.25
CA GLU A 164 8.03 0.46 -2.98
C GLU A 164 7.65 -1.01 -3.09
N THR A 165 7.04 -1.43 -4.21
CA THR A 165 6.79 -2.85 -4.52
C THR A 165 8.11 -3.62 -4.53
N GLY A 166 9.12 -3.14 -5.27
CA GLY A 166 10.43 -3.79 -5.29
C GLY A 166 11.11 -3.81 -3.92
N GLY A 167 11.01 -2.72 -3.16
CA GLY A 167 11.57 -2.62 -1.81
C GLY A 167 10.91 -3.59 -0.83
N ILE A 168 9.58 -3.66 -0.78
CA ILE A 168 8.83 -4.56 0.11
C ILE A 168 9.05 -6.03 -0.27
N LEU A 169 8.95 -6.37 -1.56
CA LEU A 169 9.17 -7.75 -2.02
C LEU A 169 10.61 -8.21 -1.74
N GLY A 170 11.58 -7.32 -1.88
CA GLY A 170 12.97 -7.55 -1.54
C GLY A 170 13.17 -7.74 -0.04
N GLU A 171 12.65 -6.83 0.79
CA GLU A 171 12.79 -6.87 2.25
C GLU A 171 12.22 -8.15 2.85
N PHE A 172 11.06 -8.60 2.38
CA PHE A 172 10.44 -9.83 2.89
C PHE A 172 10.94 -11.12 2.23
N HIS A 173 12.00 -11.03 1.43
CA HIS A 173 12.65 -12.18 0.78
C HIS A 173 11.70 -12.99 -0.11
N LEU A 174 10.76 -12.34 -0.78
CA LEU A 174 9.69 -12.98 -1.55
C LEU A 174 10.13 -13.49 -2.94
N ARG A 175 11.40 -13.34 -3.29
CA ARG A 175 11.93 -13.78 -4.58
C ARG A 175 11.93 -15.31 -4.67
N ARG A 176 11.43 -15.85 -5.77
CA ARG A 176 11.43 -17.31 -6.02
C ARG A 176 12.86 -17.85 -5.98
N GLY A 177 13.05 -18.96 -5.28
CA GLY A 177 14.36 -19.61 -5.14
C GLY A 177 15.35 -18.85 -4.26
N ASN A 178 14.92 -17.81 -3.53
CA ASN A 178 15.75 -17.22 -2.48
C ASN A 178 15.94 -18.23 -1.35
N PRO A 179 17.17 -18.60 -0.98
CA PRO A 179 17.41 -19.55 0.11
C PRO A 179 17.22 -18.94 1.51
N ALA A 180 17.11 -17.61 1.62
CA ALA A 180 16.88 -16.94 2.90
C ALA A 180 15.45 -17.18 3.42
N THR A 181 15.28 -17.16 4.76
CA THR A 181 13.95 -17.24 5.36
C THR A 181 13.08 -16.07 4.89
N THR A 182 11.89 -16.41 4.42
CA THR A 182 10.83 -15.45 4.09
C THR A 182 10.28 -14.80 5.37
N HIS A 183 10.32 -13.47 5.43
CA HIS A 183 9.85 -12.75 6.64
C HIS A 183 8.34 -12.51 6.66
N LYS A 184 7.68 -12.52 5.50
CA LYS A 184 6.23 -12.43 5.40
C LYS A 184 5.75 -13.44 4.36
N PRO A 185 4.80 -14.33 4.67
CA PRO A 185 4.30 -15.28 3.69
C PRO A 185 3.75 -14.57 2.44
N GLY A 186 4.20 -14.98 1.27
CA GLY A 186 3.83 -14.34 0.00
C GLY A 186 2.34 -14.43 -0.33
N GLN A 187 1.61 -15.38 0.28
CA GLN A 187 0.15 -15.47 0.21
C GLN A 187 -0.53 -14.19 0.75
N ARG A 188 0.11 -13.49 1.70
CA ARG A 188 -0.36 -12.21 2.28
C ARG A 188 -0.05 -10.99 1.41
N VAL A 189 0.57 -11.19 0.25
CA VAL A 189 0.89 -10.11 -0.69
C VAL A 189 0.20 -10.38 -2.03
N ALA A 190 -0.54 -9.39 -2.53
CA ALA A 190 -1.15 -9.45 -3.85
C ALA A 190 -0.83 -8.21 -4.67
N ILE A 191 -0.62 -8.45 -5.95
CA ILE A 191 -0.42 -7.42 -6.96
C ILE A 191 -1.57 -7.52 -7.94
N TYR A 192 -2.32 -6.43 -8.07
CA TYR A 192 -3.37 -6.30 -9.06
C TYR A 192 -3.00 -5.20 -10.03
N GLN A 193 -3.02 -5.53 -11.32
CA GLN A 193 -2.79 -4.55 -12.37
C GLN A 193 -4.03 -4.35 -13.23
N ASP A 194 -4.27 -3.13 -13.68
CA ASP A 194 -5.21 -2.87 -14.74
C ASP A 194 -4.80 -3.69 -15.99
N ALA A 195 -5.75 -4.34 -16.66
CA ALA A 195 -5.46 -5.16 -17.84
C ALA A 195 -4.92 -4.34 -19.03
N GLU A 196 -5.08 -3.02 -19.01
CA GLU A 196 -4.47 -2.10 -19.98
C GLU A 196 -3.15 -1.48 -19.48
N PHE A 197 -2.73 -1.80 -18.25
CA PHE A 197 -1.42 -1.41 -17.73
C PHE A 197 -0.31 -2.20 -18.43
N GLY A 198 0.74 -1.50 -18.84
CA GLY A 198 1.91 -2.13 -19.47
C GLY A 198 3.20 -1.73 -18.76
N SER A 199 3.91 -2.70 -18.20
CA SER A 199 5.25 -2.51 -17.65
C SER A 199 6.00 -3.84 -17.61
N ALA A 200 7.05 -3.94 -18.42
CA ALA A 200 7.87 -5.16 -18.49
C ALA A 200 8.38 -5.61 -17.11
N THR A 201 8.65 -4.67 -16.19
CA THR A 201 9.07 -5.02 -14.84
C THR A 201 7.94 -5.62 -14.01
N VAL A 202 6.72 -5.11 -14.14
CA VAL A 202 5.55 -5.62 -13.41
C VAL A 202 5.06 -6.94 -14.00
N ASP A 203 5.08 -7.07 -15.33
CA ASP A 203 4.72 -8.29 -16.06
C ASP A 203 5.62 -9.49 -15.69
N GLU A 204 6.84 -9.23 -15.22
CA GLU A 204 7.81 -10.25 -14.81
C GLU A 204 7.69 -10.66 -13.32
N LEU A 205 6.95 -9.90 -12.50
CA LEU A 205 6.78 -10.20 -11.07
C LEU A 205 6.21 -11.60 -10.79
N PRO A 206 5.22 -12.13 -11.55
CA PRO A 206 4.70 -13.48 -11.34
C PRO A 206 5.77 -14.57 -11.46
N TYR A 207 6.77 -14.36 -12.31
CA TYR A 207 7.87 -15.30 -12.54
C TYR A 207 9.03 -15.09 -11.56
N GLY A 208 9.20 -13.86 -11.06
CA GLY A 208 10.28 -13.51 -10.14
C GLY A 208 9.96 -13.73 -8.66
N PHE A 209 8.70 -13.61 -8.25
CA PHE A 209 8.28 -13.59 -6.85
C PHE A 209 7.18 -14.62 -6.56
N ASP A 210 7.16 -15.11 -5.33
CA ASP A 210 6.15 -16.06 -4.83
C ASP A 210 5.01 -15.29 -4.13
N VAL A 211 4.25 -14.51 -4.91
CA VAL A 211 3.12 -13.70 -4.42
C VAL A 211 1.91 -13.88 -5.33
N ARG A 212 0.74 -13.45 -4.84
CA ARG A 212 -0.47 -13.45 -5.68
C ARG A 212 -0.36 -12.35 -6.74
N TYR A 213 -0.75 -12.68 -7.96
CA TYR A 213 -0.84 -11.73 -9.05
C TYR A 213 -2.13 -11.95 -9.83
N ASP A 214 -2.81 -10.89 -10.21
CA ASP A 214 -3.99 -10.93 -11.05
C ASP A 214 -4.17 -9.59 -11.79
N GLU A 215 -5.02 -9.59 -12.81
CA GLU A 215 -5.37 -8.39 -13.55
C GLU A 215 -6.78 -7.94 -13.21
N PHE A 216 -7.18 -6.71 -13.50
CA PHE A 216 -8.58 -6.29 -13.42
C PHE A 216 -8.91 -5.29 -14.52
N ARG A 217 -10.18 -5.23 -14.92
CA ARG A 217 -10.65 -4.24 -15.91
C ARG A 217 -11.63 -3.22 -15.33
N ARG A 218 -12.24 -3.57 -14.20
CA ARG A 218 -13.33 -2.82 -13.59
C ARG A 218 -13.17 -2.87 -12.08
N ARG A 219 -13.56 -1.81 -11.39
CA ARG A 219 -13.51 -1.71 -9.93
C ARG A 219 -14.23 -2.86 -9.23
N ASP A 220 -15.43 -3.24 -9.69
CA ASP A 220 -16.19 -4.35 -9.08
C ASP A 220 -15.51 -5.72 -9.26
N ASP A 221 -14.84 -5.95 -10.39
CA ASP A 221 -14.07 -7.18 -10.63
C ASP A 221 -12.87 -7.27 -9.67
N LEU A 222 -12.19 -6.14 -9.43
CA LEU A 222 -11.13 -6.05 -8.43
C LEU A 222 -11.65 -6.40 -7.02
N HIS A 223 -12.81 -5.87 -6.62
CA HIS A 223 -13.44 -6.22 -5.33
C HIS A 223 -13.73 -7.71 -5.20
N ASP A 224 -14.29 -8.34 -6.23
CA ASP A 224 -14.56 -9.78 -6.22
C ASP A 224 -13.29 -10.61 -6.08
N LYS A 225 -12.20 -10.20 -6.74
CA LYS A 225 -10.90 -10.88 -6.64
C LYS A 225 -10.27 -10.69 -5.28
N VAL A 226 -10.31 -9.48 -4.71
CA VAL A 226 -9.82 -9.19 -3.37
C VAL A 226 -10.61 -9.97 -2.32
N ARG A 227 -11.94 -10.05 -2.43
CA ARG A 227 -12.78 -10.90 -1.57
C ARG A 227 -12.33 -12.35 -1.58
N ASN A 228 -12.20 -12.94 -2.78
CA ASN A 228 -11.78 -14.34 -2.93
C ASN A 228 -10.38 -14.59 -2.34
N TRP A 229 -9.49 -13.58 -2.40
CA TRP A 229 -8.18 -13.65 -1.79
C TRP A 229 -8.24 -13.60 -0.26
N PHE A 230 -9.00 -12.67 0.33
CA PHE A 230 -9.20 -12.61 1.79
C PHE A 230 -9.84 -13.88 2.34
N ASP A 231 -10.80 -14.46 1.62
CA ASP A 231 -11.42 -15.74 1.96
C ASP A 231 -10.42 -16.91 1.91
N ALA A 232 -9.42 -16.85 1.02
CA ALA A 232 -8.32 -17.82 1.00
C ALA A 232 -7.39 -17.63 2.20
N LEU A 233 -6.96 -16.40 2.48
CA LEU A 233 -6.07 -16.09 3.62
C LEU A 233 -6.70 -16.48 4.95
N THR A 234 -8.00 -16.20 5.14
CA THR A 234 -8.71 -16.54 6.38
C THR A 234 -8.78 -18.05 6.59
N ARG A 235 -8.90 -18.84 5.51
CA ARG A 235 -8.89 -20.30 5.59
C ARG A 235 -7.49 -20.83 5.91
N GLU A 236 -6.48 -20.35 5.20
CA GLU A 236 -5.09 -20.76 5.41
C GLU A 236 -4.59 -20.40 6.82
N ALA A 237 -4.85 -19.19 7.30
CA ALA A 237 -4.45 -18.75 8.63
C ALA A 237 -5.04 -19.64 9.75
N ARG A 238 -6.26 -20.16 9.56
CA ARG A 238 -6.88 -21.11 10.50
C ARG A 238 -6.21 -22.48 10.50
N ASP A 239 -5.68 -22.90 9.36
CA ASP A 239 -5.12 -24.24 9.17
C ASP A 239 -3.62 -24.28 9.51
N THR A 240 -2.89 -23.18 9.35
CA THR A 240 -1.41 -23.16 9.40
C THR A 240 -0.77 -22.09 10.29
N ASP A 241 -1.56 -21.29 11.02
CA ASP A 241 -1.07 -20.15 11.83
C ASP A 241 -0.16 -19.21 11.03
N LEU A 242 -0.64 -18.81 9.85
CA LEU A 242 0.09 -17.99 8.88
C LEU A 242 0.52 -16.66 9.53
N PRO A 243 1.81 -16.40 9.79
CA PRO A 243 2.22 -15.19 10.51
C PRO A 243 2.11 -13.94 9.63
N VAL A 244 1.93 -12.78 10.26
CA VAL A 244 1.94 -11.46 9.60
C VAL A 244 3.37 -11.00 9.29
N PHE A 245 4.30 -11.28 10.20
CA PHE A 245 5.75 -11.13 10.05
C PHE A 245 6.46 -12.20 10.89
N VAL A 246 7.59 -12.72 10.42
CA VAL A 246 8.40 -13.77 11.06
C VAL A 246 9.70 -13.15 11.59
N PRO A 247 9.72 -12.68 12.85
CA PRO A 247 10.94 -12.19 13.47
C PRO A 247 11.89 -13.36 13.82
N GLY A 248 13.19 -13.17 13.61
CA GLY A 248 14.23 -13.94 14.32
C GLY A 248 15.08 -14.94 13.52
N GLU A 249 14.79 -15.24 12.26
CA GLU A 249 15.57 -16.26 11.52
C GLU A 249 16.62 -15.71 10.55
N THR A 250 16.58 -14.42 10.21
CA THR A 250 17.58 -13.76 9.34
C THR A 250 18.37 -12.66 10.04
N TYR A 251 17.93 -12.28 11.24
CA TYR A 251 18.41 -11.12 11.98
C TYR A 251 18.95 -11.50 13.36
N ALA A 252 19.04 -12.79 13.68
CA ALA A 252 19.77 -13.25 14.84
C ALA A 252 21.24 -12.84 14.67
N PRO A 253 21.86 -12.12 15.62
CA PRO A 253 23.30 -11.97 15.61
C PRO A 253 23.92 -13.38 15.65
N GLU A 254 24.92 -13.64 14.81
CA GLU A 254 25.74 -14.84 14.97
C GLU A 254 26.27 -14.87 16.42
N GLU A 255 25.99 -15.97 17.14
CA GLU A 255 26.54 -16.23 18.48
C GLU A 255 28.07 -16.39 18.45
#